data_AF-A0A8X6V7B9-F1
#
_entry.id   AF-A0A8X6V7B9-F1
#
_cell.length_a   1.000
_cell.length_b   1.000
_cell.length_c   1.000
_cell.angle_alpha   90.00
_cell.angle_beta   90.00
_cell.angle_gamma   90.00
#
_symmetry.space_group_name_H-M   'P 1'
#
loop_
_entity.id
_entity.type
_entity.pdbx_description
1 polymer ?
#
loop_
_entity_poly.entity_id
_entity_poly.type
_entity_poly.pdbx_seq_one_letter_code
_entity_poly.pdbx_strand_id
1 'polypeptide(L)'
;MQGARASFKHGRPARARSSNFPVFSKRLTSFKRPAGVKCTFSCERDYFLLAVWGVPVYQLFALLHQNPRDLKNSLISLARDKNFSYKCKSSNDVLTLKGGEEKTMIFKPQKGYSSEADIRPNGAFLRTSYPFVAVMLLEDLDVVGELVIALATVVHLPDEGFPLSPQIIGQHVKTSNGGVCTVKKVYLSSPESSRIGGENIDLCLACYHRAITAVIIPCGHACVCTTCLEFCKNCPVCRGPSHSYFELQTIP
;
A
#
# COMPACT_ATOMS: atom_id res chain seq x y z
N MET A 1 -52.40 -3.27 39.56
CA MET A 1 -51.71 -3.96 38.45
C MET A 1 -50.68 -3.00 37.89
N GLN A 2 -49.39 -3.17 38.22
CA GLN A 2 -48.36 -3.80 37.38
C GLN A 2 -48.33 -3.21 35.94
N GLY A 3 -47.23 -2.67 35.42
CA GLY A 3 -45.85 -2.78 35.88
C GLY A 3 -44.86 -1.81 35.21
N ALA A 4 -43.69 -1.77 35.83
CA ALA A 4 -42.48 -1.16 35.32
C ALA A 4 -41.80 -2.05 34.25
N ARG A 5 -41.09 -1.44 33.29
CA ARG A 5 -39.87 -1.96 32.64
C ARG A 5 -39.28 -0.84 31.77
N ALA A 6 -38.24 -0.15 32.26
CA ALA A 6 -36.82 -0.50 32.18
C ALA A 6 -36.15 0.13 30.95
N SER A 7 -35.44 1.21 31.24
CA SER A 7 -34.48 1.90 30.38
C SER A 7 -33.37 0.94 29.93
N PHE A 8 -33.09 0.86 28.63
CA PHE A 8 -31.85 0.28 28.12
C PHE A 8 -30.99 1.38 27.49
N LYS A 9 -30.21 2.03 28.36
CA LYS A 9 -28.94 2.65 27.95
C LYS A 9 -27.97 1.51 27.61
N HIS A 10 -27.66 1.33 26.34
CA HIS A 10 -26.45 0.65 25.92
C HIS A 10 -25.58 1.63 25.15
N GLY A 11 -24.85 2.45 25.92
CA GLY A 11 -23.56 2.92 25.45
C GLY A 11 -22.68 1.71 25.19
N ARG A 12 -22.21 1.57 23.96
CA ARG A 12 -20.95 0.89 23.68
C ARG A 12 -19.95 1.98 23.33
N PRO A 13 -18.72 1.93 23.87
CA PRO A 13 -17.73 2.90 23.47
C PRO A 13 -17.50 2.72 21.98
N ALA A 14 -17.68 3.80 21.21
CA ALA A 14 -17.15 3.89 19.87
C ALA A 14 -15.66 3.52 20.00
N ARG A 15 -15.27 2.36 19.45
CA ARG A 15 -13.86 2.03 19.30
C ARG A 15 -13.33 3.04 18.29
N ALA A 16 -12.89 4.20 18.76
CA ALA A 16 -12.08 5.13 18.01
C ALA A 16 -10.77 4.41 17.68
N ARG A 17 -10.80 3.60 16.63
CA ARG A 17 -9.59 3.06 16.01
C ARG A 17 -9.11 4.17 15.09
N SER A 18 -8.26 5.03 15.64
CA SER A 18 -7.60 6.08 14.86
C SER A 18 -6.91 5.45 13.66
N SER A 19 -7.00 6.15 12.53
CA SER A 19 -6.55 5.75 11.21
C SER A 19 -5.02 5.75 11.05
N ASN A 20 -4.27 5.10 11.96
CA ASN A 20 -2.82 5.21 12.12
C ASN A 20 -1.98 4.56 10.98
N PHE A 21 -2.12 4.98 9.72
CA PHE A 21 -1.57 4.25 8.58
C PHE A 21 -0.51 5.02 7.78
N PRO A 22 0.53 4.33 7.25
CA PRO A 22 1.35 4.89 6.19
C PRO A 22 0.50 4.94 4.92
N VAL A 23 0.41 6.12 4.31
CA VAL A 23 -0.34 6.28 3.06
C VAL A 23 0.58 6.65 1.90
N PHE A 24 0.49 5.88 0.83
CA PHE A 24 1.01 6.31 -0.47
C PHE A 24 -0.13 6.96 -1.25
N SER A 25 -0.16 8.30 -1.32
CA SER A 25 -1.19 9.02 -2.05
C SER A 25 -0.92 8.93 -3.56
N LYS A 26 -1.98 8.55 -4.29
CA LYS A 26 -1.97 7.96 -5.63
C LYS A 26 -1.59 8.94 -6.77
N ARG A 27 -0.85 10.03 -6.52
CA ARG A 27 -0.50 11.02 -7.57
C ARG A 27 0.79 10.64 -8.30
N LEU A 28 0.73 9.52 -9.03
CA LEU A 28 1.74 9.17 -10.03
C LEU A 28 1.58 10.09 -11.24
N THR A 29 2.12 11.31 -11.15
CA THR A 29 1.75 12.39 -12.08
C THR A 29 2.44 12.31 -13.44
N SER A 30 3.56 11.58 -13.58
CA SER A 30 4.11 11.13 -14.86
C SER A 30 5.35 10.26 -14.66
N PHE A 31 5.61 9.37 -15.62
CA PHE A 31 6.91 8.72 -15.82
C PHE A 31 7.44 9.11 -17.20
N LYS A 32 8.68 9.59 -17.25
CA LYS A 32 9.50 9.57 -18.47
C LYS A 32 10.83 8.91 -18.09
N ARG A 33 11.30 7.94 -18.88
CA ARG A 33 12.51 7.14 -18.60
C ARG A 33 13.72 7.94 -18.07
N PRO A 34 14.08 9.13 -18.60
CA PRO A 34 15.17 9.94 -18.05
C PRO A 34 14.76 10.85 -16.87
N ALA A 35 13.47 11.17 -16.72
CA ALA A 35 12.96 12.05 -15.68
C ALA A 35 12.72 11.33 -14.34
N GLY A 36 12.51 10.02 -14.38
CA GLY A 36 12.21 9.21 -13.20
C GLY A 36 10.71 9.09 -12.92
N VAL A 37 10.39 8.54 -11.74
CA VAL A 37 9.04 8.34 -11.23
C VAL A 37 8.78 9.40 -10.18
N LYS A 38 7.79 10.27 -10.43
CA LYS A 38 7.31 11.25 -9.45
C LYS A 38 6.25 10.60 -8.56
N CYS A 39 6.51 10.61 -7.27
CA CYS A 39 5.69 10.00 -6.23
C CYS A 39 5.35 11.03 -5.15
N THR A 40 4.13 10.97 -4.63
CA THR A 40 3.69 11.76 -3.49
C THR A 40 3.37 10.83 -2.32
N PHE A 41 3.86 11.17 -1.14
CA PHE A 41 3.74 10.37 0.08
C PHE A 41 3.10 11.21 1.18
N SER A 42 2.27 10.59 2.01
CA SER A 42 1.63 11.23 3.15
C SER A 42 1.49 10.23 4.29
N CYS A 43 1.83 10.60 5.51
CA CYS A 43 1.73 9.67 6.63
C CYS A 43 1.32 10.39 7.90
N GLU A 44 0.63 9.69 8.81
CA GLU A 44 0.26 10.25 10.12
C GLU A 44 1.39 10.13 11.16
N ARG A 45 2.38 9.25 10.90
CA ARG A 45 3.52 8.98 11.77
C ARG A 45 4.82 9.10 10.99
N ASP A 46 5.92 8.97 11.70
CA ASP A 46 7.24 8.99 11.09
C ASP A 46 7.56 7.64 10.44
N TYR A 47 7.93 7.67 9.16
CA TYR A 47 8.28 6.48 8.38
C TYR A 47 9.64 6.66 7.71
N PHE A 48 10.39 5.57 7.64
CA PHE A 48 11.46 5.40 6.67
C PHE A 48 10.86 5.04 5.31
N LEU A 49 11.35 5.70 4.26
CA LEU A 49 10.97 5.45 2.88
C LEU A 49 12.19 4.97 2.10
N LEU A 50 12.03 3.79 1.49
CA LEU A 50 13.00 3.19 0.59
C LEU A 50 12.35 3.00 -0.79
N ALA A 51 13.00 3.49 -1.85
CA ALA A 51 12.56 3.28 -3.23
C ALA A 51 13.58 2.44 -3.99
N VAL A 52 13.12 1.33 -4.55
CA VAL A 52 13.96 0.26 -5.07
C VAL A 52 13.53 -0.10 -6.50
N TRP A 53 14.50 -0.39 -7.37
CA TRP A 53 14.31 -0.61 -8.81
C TRP A 53 14.71 -2.02 -9.24
N GLY A 54 13.87 -2.73 -9.99
CA GLY A 54 14.22 -4.05 -10.51
C GLY A 54 14.13 -5.19 -9.49
N VAL A 55 13.33 -5.03 -8.44
CA VAL A 55 13.19 -5.98 -7.33
C VAL A 55 12.62 -7.32 -7.81
N PRO A 56 13.34 -8.46 -7.68
CA PRO A 56 12.77 -9.76 -8.00
C PRO A 56 11.52 -10.04 -7.14
N VAL A 57 10.46 -10.53 -7.78
CA VAL A 57 9.14 -10.68 -7.12
C VAL A 57 9.26 -11.54 -5.85
N TYR A 58 9.97 -12.67 -5.93
CA TYR A 58 10.17 -13.57 -4.81
C TYR A 58 10.98 -12.94 -3.67
N GLN A 59 11.97 -12.09 -3.97
CA GLN A 59 12.78 -11.42 -2.96
C GLN A 59 11.97 -10.39 -2.19
N LEU A 60 11.07 -9.65 -2.85
CA LEU A 60 10.17 -8.73 -2.16
C LEU A 60 9.34 -9.46 -1.10
N PHE A 61 8.75 -10.60 -1.47
CA PHE A 61 7.96 -11.38 -0.51
C PHE A 61 8.82 -11.97 0.60
N ALA A 62 10.00 -12.52 0.29
CA ALA A 62 10.92 -13.04 1.31
C ALA A 62 11.29 -11.95 2.33
N LEU A 63 11.59 -10.74 1.85
CA LEU A 63 11.87 -9.57 2.67
C LEU A 63 10.69 -9.19 3.58
N LEU A 64 9.49 -9.05 3.00
CA LEU A 64 8.28 -8.66 3.75
C LEU A 64 7.86 -9.70 4.80
N HIS A 65 8.17 -10.98 4.61
CA HIS A 65 7.81 -12.04 5.56
C HIS A 65 8.80 -12.21 6.72
N GLN A 66 9.95 -11.53 6.70
CA GLN A 66 10.85 -11.46 7.87
C GLN A 66 10.12 -10.88 9.09
N ASN A 67 10.60 -11.15 10.30
CA ASN A 67 10.05 -10.45 11.47
C ASN A 67 10.31 -8.92 11.35
N PRO A 68 9.55 -8.06 12.06
CA PRO A 68 9.66 -6.61 11.93
C PRO A 68 11.07 -6.03 12.09
N ARG A 69 11.86 -6.55 13.03
CA ARG A 69 13.22 -6.06 13.31
C ARG A 69 14.19 -6.46 12.20
N ASP A 70 14.11 -7.69 11.73
CA ASP A 70 14.93 -8.18 10.62
C ASP A 70 14.60 -7.48 9.31
N LEU A 71 13.32 -7.19 9.06
CA LEU A 71 12.90 -6.36 7.93
C LEU A 71 13.55 -4.98 7.99
N LYS A 72 13.50 -4.30 9.15
CA LYS A 72 14.13 -2.98 9.34
C LYS A 72 15.62 -3.03 9.07
N ASN A 73 16.31 -4.00 9.66
CA ASN A 73 17.76 -4.19 9.46
C ASN A 73 18.09 -4.48 7.99
N SER A 74 17.33 -5.35 7.33
CA SER A 74 17.52 -5.69 5.92
C SER A 74 17.29 -4.48 5.01
N LEU A 75 16.24 -3.67 5.26
CA LEU A 75 15.98 -2.44 4.49
C LEU A 75 17.07 -1.38 4.70
N ILE A 76 17.57 -1.20 5.93
CA ILE A 76 18.69 -0.29 6.21
C ILE A 76 19.97 -0.79 5.55
N SER A 77 20.21 -2.10 5.58
CA SER A 77 21.35 -2.72 4.91
C SER A 77 21.27 -2.52 3.40
N LEU A 78 20.10 -2.74 2.78
CA LEU A 78 19.86 -2.51 1.36
C LEU A 78 20.13 -1.07 0.93
N ALA A 79 19.86 -0.08 1.80
CA ALA A 79 20.16 1.30 1.52
C ALA A 79 21.67 1.63 1.57
N ARG A 80 22.43 0.89 2.38
CA ARG A 80 23.87 1.13 2.60
C ARG A 80 24.77 0.28 1.70
N ASP A 81 24.30 -0.89 1.32
CA ASP A 81 25.08 -1.88 0.60
C ASP A 81 25.22 -1.51 -0.89
N LYS A 82 26.44 -1.15 -1.30
CA LYS A 82 26.80 -0.93 -2.70
C LYS A 82 26.95 -2.24 -3.48
N ASN A 83 27.08 -3.36 -2.77
CA ASN A 83 27.41 -4.71 -3.19
C ASN A 83 26.26 -5.72 -3.00
N PHE A 84 25.02 -5.28 -2.78
CA PHE A 84 23.86 -5.99 -3.30
C PHE A 84 23.93 -5.87 -4.84
N SER A 85 24.93 -6.58 -5.34
CA SER A 85 25.31 -6.80 -6.71
C SER A 85 24.04 -7.29 -7.37
N TYR A 86 23.70 -6.71 -8.52
CA TYR A 86 22.49 -6.95 -9.30
C TYR A 86 21.15 -6.63 -8.59
N LYS A 87 20.62 -5.45 -8.94
CA LYS A 87 19.19 -5.09 -9.06
C LYS A 87 18.49 -4.31 -7.96
N CYS A 88 19.12 -3.31 -7.33
CA CYS A 88 18.42 -2.17 -6.70
C CYS A 88 19.41 -1.12 -6.17
N LYS A 89 19.40 0.10 -6.72
CA LYS A 89 20.04 1.25 -6.05
C LYS A 89 19.01 2.36 -5.96
N SER A 90 18.57 2.64 -4.75
CA SER A 90 17.73 3.78 -4.43
C SER A 90 18.49 5.09 -4.71
N SER A 91 17.80 6.23 -4.66
CA SER A 91 18.48 7.43 -4.17
C SER A 91 19.15 7.03 -2.85
N ASN A 92 20.46 7.23 -2.68
CA ASN A 92 21.31 6.57 -1.66
C ASN A 92 20.92 6.83 -0.18
N ASP A 93 19.77 7.43 0.09
CA ASP A 93 19.32 7.83 1.41
C ASP A 93 18.02 7.10 1.72
N VAL A 94 17.98 6.33 2.81
CA VAL A 94 16.71 6.07 3.47
C VAL A 94 16.13 7.44 3.82
N LEU A 95 14.98 7.76 3.25
CA LEU A 95 14.37 9.07 3.46
C LEU A 95 13.44 8.99 4.66
N THR A 96 13.51 9.99 5.54
CA THR A 96 12.51 10.14 6.59
C THR A 96 11.32 10.94 6.06
N LEU A 97 10.13 10.40 6.26
CA LEU A 97 8.84 11.06 6.11
C LEU A 97 8.32 11.37 7.51
N LYS A 98 7.96 12.61 7.78
CA LYS A 98 7.39 13.02 9.07
C LYS A 98 5.87 12.97 9.04
N GLY A 99 5.28 12.61 10.17
CA GLY A 99 3.84 12.56 10.35
C GLY A 99 3.19 13.93 10.10
N GLY A 100 2.06 13.94 9.38
CA GLY A 100 1.30 15.14 9.03
C GLY A 100 1.81 15.88 7.80
N GLU A 101 2.91 15.46 7.18
CA GLU A 101 3.46 16.09 5.98
C GLU A 101 3.09 15.34 4.70
N GLU A 102 2.83 16.09 3.63
CA GLU A 102 2.82 15.56 2.27
C GLU A 102 4.17 15.86 1.60
N LYS A 103 4.85 14.82 1.11
CA LYS A 103 6.17 14.95 0.48
C LYS A 103 6.14 14.40 -0.94
N THR A 104 6.48 15.24 -1.90
CA THR A 104 6.60 14.84 -3.31
C THR A 104 8.06 14.70 -3.70
N MET A 105 8.41 13.57 -4.31
CA MET A 105 9.79 13.23 -4.65
C MET A 105 9.88 12.56 -6.02
N ILE A 106 11.04 12.69 -6.66
CA ILE A 106 11.31 12.09 -7.97
C ILE A 106 12.42 11.07 -7.79
N PHE A 107 12.10 9.80 -8.04
CA PHE A 107 13.08 8.73 -8.04
C PHE A 107 13.56 8.49 -9.46
N LYS A 108 14.87 8.57 -9.68
CA LYS A 108 15.47 8.27 -10.99
C LYS A 108 16.06 6.86 -10.98
N PRO A 109 15.91 6.09 -12.06
CA PRO A 109 16.65 4.84 -12.20
C PRO A 109 18.14 5.16 -12.34
N GLN A 110 19.02 4.37 -11.72
CA GLN A 110 20.46 4.49 -11.95
C GLN A 110 20.84 3.90 -13.33
N LYS A 111 21.91 4.43 -13.95
CA LYS A 111 22.43 3.96 -15.25
C LYS A 111 22.64 2.44 -15.23
N GLY A 112 22.02 1.72 -16.18
CA GLY A 112 22.14 0.26 -16.33
C GLY A 112 20.83 -0.52 -16.13
N TYR A 113 19.87 -0.01 -15.35
CA TYR A 113 18.58 -0.70 -15.11
C TYR A 113 17.48 -0.37 -16.13
N SER A 114 17.83 0.38 -17.16
CA SER A 114 16.96 0.77 -18.26
C SER A 114 17.05 -0.18 -19.46
N SER A 115 17.69 -1.35 -19.30
CA SER A 115 17.65 -2.44 -20.29
C SER A 115 16.49 -3.39 -19.97
N GLU A 116 15.70 -3.77 -20.98
CA GLU A 116 14.53 -4.64 -20.77
C GLU A 116 14.89 -5.99 -20.15
N ALA A 117 16.09 -6.48 -20.47
CA ALA A 117 16.62 -7.77 -20.02
C ALA A 117 16.67 -7.91 -18.49
N ASP A 118 16.76 -6.80 -17.75
CA ASP A 118 16.80 -6.82 -16.29
C ASP A 118 15.43 -6.99 -15.62
N ILE A 119 14.36 -6.55 -16.30
CA ILE A 119 12.97 -6.65 -15.82
C ILE A 119 12.34 -7.96 -16.32
N ARG A 120 12.72 -8.35 -17.54
CA ARG A 120 12.21 -9.52 -18.24
C ARG A 120 13.36 -10.14 -19.06
N PRO A 121 13.83 -11.35 -18.72
CA PRO A 121 14.82 -12.03 -19.53
C PRO A 121 14.34 -12.17 -20.99
N ASN A 122 15.26 -12.13 -21.96
CA ASN A 122 14.90 -12.30 -23.37
C ASN A 122 14.08 -13.57 -23.58
N GLY A 123 12.93 -13.43 -24.26
CA GLY A 123 12.01 -14.55 -24.53
C GLY A 123 11.08 -14.93 -23.37
N ALA A 124 11.17 -14.29 -22.21
CA ALA A 124 10.22 -14.52 -21.12
C ALA A 124 8.89 -13.81 -21.37
N PHE A 125 7.77 -14.50 -21.15
CA PHE A 125 6.43 -13.92 -21.24
C PHE A 125 5.99 -13.20 -19.95
N LEU A 126 6.70 -13.44 -18.83
CA LEU A 126 6.35 -12.93 -17.51
C LEU A 126 7.46 -12.06 -16.92
N ARG A 127 7.07 -11.05 -16.14
CA ARG A 127 8.01 -10.27 -15.33
C ARG A 127 8.50 -11.11 -14.16
N THR A 128 9.81 -11.24 -14.02
CA THR A 128 10.43 -11.87 -12.84
C THR A 128 10.80 -10.83 -11.78
N SER A 129 10.82 -9.55 -12.16
CA SER A 129 11.13 -8.42 -11.31
C SER A 129 10.11 -7.29 -11.48
N TYR A 130 9.81 -6.62 -10.37
CA TYR A 130 9.08 -5.36 -10.37
C TYR A 130 10.01 -4.22 -10.76
N PRO A 131 9.59 -3.36 -11.72
CA PRO A 131 10.46 -2.28 -12.20
C PRO A 131 10.70 -1.22 -11.11
N PHE A 132 9.70 -0.96 -10.26
CA PHE A 132 9.80 -0.03 -9.15
C PHE A 132 8.94 -0.47 -7.97
N VAL A 133 9.50 -0.42 -6.76
CA VAL A 133 8.79 -0.64 -5.50
C VAL A 133 9.16 0.48 -4.52
N ALA A 134 8.18 1.08 -3.87
CA ALA A 134 8.38 2.01 -2.77
C ALA A 134 7.92 1.34 -1.46
N VAL A 135 8.80 1.29 -0.46
CA VAL A 135 8.53 0.68 0.84
C VAL A 135 8.57 1.76 1.91
N MET A 136 7.45 1.99 2.58
CA MET A 136 7.35 2.80 3.80
C MET A 136 7.40 1.85 5.00
N LEU A 137 8.29 2.09 5.96
CA LEU A 137 8.44 1.31 7.20
C LEU A 137 8.40 2.26 8.40
N LEU A 138 7.61 1.94 9.41
CA LEU A 138 7.44 2.76 10.62
C LEU A 138 8.80 2.93 11.32
N GLU A 139 9.13 4.18 11.68
CA GLU A 139 10.43 4.52 12.27
C GLU A 139 10.60 3.84 13.64
N ASP A 140 9.58 3.94 14.50
CA ASP A 140 9.52 3.29 15.80
C ASP A 140 8.69 1.99 15.73
N LEU A 141 9.36 0.85 15.92
CA LEU A 141 8.71 -0.47 15.91
C LEU A 141 8.31 -0.96 17.31
N ASP A 142 8.67 -0.23 18.38
CA ASP A 142 8.38 -0.63 19.76
C ASP A 142 6.97 -0.18 20.20
N VAL A 143 6.18 0.39 19.27
CA VAL A 143 4.79 0.78 19.51
C VAL A 143 3.90 -0.45 19.74
N VAL A 144 3.17 -0.44 20.86
CA VAL A 144 2.31 -1.57 21.29
C VAL A 144 0.98 -1.59 20.51
N GLY A 145 0.60 -2.78 20.02
CA GLY A 145 -0.71 -3.05 19.40
C GLY A 145 -0.61 -3.72 18.02
N GLU A 146 -1.76 -4.16 17.48
CA GLU A 146 -1.86 -4.60 16.08
C GLU A 146 -1.87 -3.37 15.16
N LEU A 147 -0.70 -3.04 14.61
CA LEU A 147 -0.50 -1.87 13.77
C LEU A 147 0.07 -2.28 12.42
N VAL A 148 -0.25 -1.51 11.39
CA VAL A 148 0.47 -1.57 10.12
C VAL A 148 1.84 -0.94 10.35
N ILE A 149 2.89 -1.72 10.12
CA ILE A 149 4.28 -1.27 10.29
C ILE A 149 4.96 -0.99 8.96
N ALA A 150 4.47 -1.57 7.85
CA ALA A 150 5.02 -1.28 6.54
C ALA A 150 3.99 -1.34 5.42
N LEU A 151 4.21 -0.54 4.39
CA LEU A 151 3.49 -0.57 3.12
C LEU A 151 4.51 -0.63 1.97
N ALA A 152 4.51 -1.74 1.23
CA ALA A 152 5.24 -1.87 -0.03
C ALA A 152 4.28 -1.63 -1.19
N THR A 153 4.56 -0.61 -2.00
CA THR A 153 3.79 -0.25 -3.19
C THR A 153 4.59 -0.57 -4.44
N VAL A 154 4.04 -1.46 -5.27
CA VAL A 154 4.61 -1.90 -6.54
C VAL A 154 4.01 -1.08 -7.66
N VAL A 155 4.86 -0.41 -8.43
CA VAL A 155 4.46 0.45 -9.56
C VAL A 155 4.96 -0.17 -10.85
N HIS A 156 4.05 -0.37 -11.79
CA HIS A 156 4.38 -0.69 -13.17
C HIS A 156 4.90 0.56 -13.87
N LEU A 157 5.92 0.38 -14.69
CA LEU A 157 6.46 1.39 -15.60
C LEU A 157 6.43 0.81 -17.03
N PRO A 158 6.04 1.62 -18.04
CA PRO A 158 5.98 1.17 -19.41
C PRO A 158 7.34 0.67 -19.93
N ASP A 159 7.31 -0.47 -20.62
CA ASP A 159 8.41 -1.08 -21.38
C ASP A 159 7.88 -1.66 -22.71
N GLU A 160 8.74 -2.18 -23.59
CA GLU A 160 8.34 -2.78 -24.88
C GLU A 160 7.45 -4.01 -24.67
N GLY A 161 7.65 -4.73 -23.55
CA GLY A 161 6.83 -5.88 -23.20
C GLY A 161 5.41 -5.52 -22.76
N PHE A 162 5.26 -4.43 -22.00
CA PHE A 162 3.99 -3.95 -21.51
C PHE A 162 3.97 -2.42 -21.58
N PRO A 163 3.37 -1.85 -22.64
CA PRO A 163 3.38 -0.40 -22.90
C PRO A 163 2.31 0.36 -22.09
N LEU A 164 1.74 -0.24 -21.04
CA LEU A 164 0.70 0.39 -20.24
C LEU A 164 1.24 1.64 -19.54
N SER A 165 0.36 2.61 -19.29
CA SER A 165 0.72 3.80 -18.53
C SER A 165 1.20 3.41 -17.13
N PRO A 166 2.06 4.22 -16.50
CA PRO A 166 2.50 3.99 -15.14
C PRO A 166 1.30 3.82 -14.21
N GLN A 167 1.28 2.77 -13.40
CA GLN A 167 0.18 2.49 -12.48
C GLN A 167 0.62 1.59 -11.32
N ILE A 168 -0.08 1.70 -10.19
CA ILE A 168 0.12 0.79 -9.05
C ILE A 168 -0.47 -0.58 -9.41
N ILE A 169 0.36 -1.62 -9.40
CA ILE A 169 -0.05 -3.00 -9.72
C ILE A 169 -0.08 -3.92 -8.51
N GLY A 170 0.44 -3.48 -7.37
CA GLY A 170 0.42 -4.25 -6.14
C GLY A 170 0.67 -3.36 -4.93
N GLN A 171 0.01 -3.68 -3.83
CA GLN A 171 0.32 -3.12 -2.52
C GLN A 171 0.34 -4.24 -1.50
N HIS A 172 1.34 -4.26 -0.64
CA HIS A 172 1.51 -5.26 0.40
C HIS A 172 1.70 -4.55 1.73
N VAL A 173 0.92 -4.97 2.71
CA VAL A 173 0.90 -4.39 4.05
C VAL A 173 1.47 -5.39 5.02
N LYS A 174 2.44 -4.94 5.81
CA LYS A 174 2.97 -5.71 6.93
C LYS A 174 2.41 -5.16 8.24
N THR A 175 1.99 -6.07 9.10
CA THR A 175 1.49 -5.78 10.43
C THR A 175 2.52 -6.14 11.51
N SER A 176 2.42 -5.52 12.68
CA SER A 176 3.32 -5.72 13.83
C SER A 176 3.33 -7.16 14.35
N ASN A 177 2.25 -7.92 14.17
CA ASN A 177 2.16 -9.34 14.50
C ASN A 177 2.89 -10.26 13.50
N GLY A 178 3.56 -9.67 12.49
CA GLY A 178 4.32 -10.39 11.47
C GLY A 178 3.53 -10.68 10.19
N GLY A 179 2.20 -10.62 10.23
CA GLY A 179 1.33 -10.91 9.09
C GLY A 179 1.55 -9.95 7.92
N VAL A 180 1.56 -10.51 6.71
CA VAL A 180 1.63 -9.78 5.44
C VAL A 180 0.34 -10.01 4.67
N CYS A 181 -0.31 -8.95 4.20
CA CYS A 181 -1.47 -9.05 3.34
C CYS A 181 -1.29 -8.24 2.06
N THR A 182 -1.82 -8.76 0.96
CA THR A 182 -1.87 -8.05 -0.32
C THR A 182 -3.19 -7.32 -0.42
N VAL A 183 -3.14 -6.04 -0.80
CA VAL A 183 -4.33 -5.23 -1.05
C VAL A 183 -5.01 -5.71 -2.33
N LYS A 184 -6.27 -6.12 -2.21
CA LYS A 184 -7.11 -6.62 -3.29
C LYS A 184 -8.21 -5.61 -3.55
N LYS A 185 -8.07 -4.84 -4.62
CA LYS A 185 -9.16 -3.98 -5.11
C LYS A 185 -10.19 -4.85 -5.79
N VAL A 186 -11.44 -4.63 -5.43
CA VAL A 186 -12.58 -5.31 -6.05
C VAL A 186 -13.05 -4.40 -7.17
N TYR A 187 -12.74 -4.78 -8.40
CA TYR A 187 -13.22 -4.07 -9.58
C TYR A 187 -14.64 -4.55 -9.89
N LEU A 188 -15.61 -3.63 -9.80
CA LEU A 188 -16.92 -3.86 -10.35
C LEU A 188 -16.97 -3.30 -11.77
N SER A 189 -17.39 -4.13 -12.72
CA SER A 189 -17.76 -3.70 -14.08
C SER A 189 -19.13 -3.00 -14.07
N SER A 190 -19.30 -1.95 -13.26
CA SER A 190 -20.53 -1.17 -13.32
C SER A 190 -20.42 -0.12 -14.42
N PRO A 191 -21.43 0.01 -15.32
CA PRO A 191 -21.48 1.11 -16.29
C PRO A 191 -21.60 2.49 -15.61
N GLU A 192 -21.88 2.54 -14.31
CA GLU A 192 -22.01 3.75 -13.49
C GLU A 192 -20.81 4.00 -12.57
N SER A 193 -19.58 3.76 -13.03
CA SER A 193 -18.42 4.35 -12.36
C SER A 193 -18.59 5.88 -12.36
N SER A 194 -18.89 6.47 -11.21
CA SER A 194 -19.01 7.92 -11.07
C SER A 194 -17.66 8.55 -11.42
N ARG A 195 -17.62 9.25 -12.56
CA ARG A 195 -16.44 9.96 -13.05
C ARG A 195 -16.38 11.31 -12.34
N ILE A 196 -15.48 11.45 -11.38
CA ILE A 196 -15.09 12.76 -10.85
C ILE A 196 -13.68 13.03 -11.37
N GLY A 197 -13.49 14.17 -12.05
CA GLY A 197 -12.17 14.57 -12.55
C GLY A 197 -11.55 13.70 -13.66
N GLY A 198 -12.32 12.77 -14.26
CA GLY A 198 -11.82 11.87 -15.31
C GLY A 198 -11.26 10.52 -14.80
N GLU A 199 -11.30 10.26 -13.49
CA GLU A 199 -10.92 8.97 -12.91
C GLU A 199 -12.17 8.13 -12.59
N ASN A 200 -12.09 6.81 -12.85
CA ASN A 200 -13.12 5.87 -12.40
C ASN A 200 -12.98 5.67 -10.89
N ILE A 201 -14.00 6.07 -10.13
CA ILE A 201 -14.05 5.86 -8.68
C ILE A 201 -14.75 4.53 -8.40
N ASP A 202 -14.06 3.62 -7.73
CA ASP A 202 -14.66 2.39 -7.21
C ASP A 202 -15.56 2.73 -6.00
N LEU A 203 -16.86 2.49 -6.14
CA LEU A 203 -17.86 2.77 -5.10
C LEU A 203 -17.95 1.65 -4.06
N CYS A 204 -18.25 2.03 -2.82
CA CYS A 204 -18.47 1.12 -1.71
C CYS A 204 -19.62 0.14 -2.01
N LEU A 205 -19.35 -1.17 -1.87
CA LEU A 205 -20.33 -2.25 -2.12
C LEU A 205 -21.55 -2.24 -1.18
N ALA A 206 -21.44 -1.55 -0.04
CA ALA A 206 -22.50 -1.51 0.97
C ALA A 206 -23.46 -0.33 0.74
N CYS A 207 -22.95 0.87 0.43
CA CYS A 207 -23.79 2.06 0.30
C CYS A 207 -23.94 2.57 -1.14
N TYR A 208 -23.11 2.12 -2.09
CA TYR A 208 -23.08 2.59 -3.48
C TYR A 208 -23.01 4.12 -3.64
N HIS A 209 -22.60 4.84 -2.60
CA HIS A 209 -22.64 6.29 -2.56
C HIS A 209 -21.27 6.92 -2.32
N ARG A 210 -20.45 6.29 -1.45
CA ARG A 210 -19.10 6.76 -1.11
C ARG A 210 -18.05 5.90 -1.82
N ALA A 211 -16.89 6.48 -2.09
CA ALA A 211 -15.74 5.73 -2.60
C ALA A 211 -15.30 4.63 -1.62
N ILE A 212 -14.67 3.57 -2.14
CA ILE A 212 -13.99 2.57 -1.31
C ILE A 212 -12.79 3.25 -0.63
N THR A 213 -12.84 3.31 0.70
CA THR A 213 -11.79 3.93 1.53
C THR A 213 -11.21 3.00 2.56
N ALA A 214 -11.61 1.72 2.64
CA ALA A 214 -11.09 0.80 3.65
C ALA A 214 -10.63 -0.54 3.06
N VAL A 215 -9.48 -1.02 3.54
CA VAL A 215 -8.94 -2.37 3.28
C VAL A 215 -9.07 -3.21 4.53
N ILE A 216 -9.75 -4.36 4.42
CA ILE A 216 -10.05 -5.24 5.55
C ILE A 216 -8.89 -6.20 5.80
N ILE A 217 -8.43 -6.31 7.05
CA ILE A 217 -7.35 -7.21 7.49
C ILE A 217 -7.97 -8.42 8.22
N PRO A 218 -7.51 -9.66 7.96
CA PRO A 218 -6.30 -10.03 7.19
C PRO A 218 -6.52 -10.29 5.69
N CYS A 219 -7.76 -10.27 5.20
CA CYS A 219 -8.05 -10.74 3.83
C CYS A 219 -7.56 -9.82 2.70
N GLY A 220 -7.32 -8.54 3.01
CA GLY A 220 -6.80 -7.53 2.10
C GLY A 220 -7.84 -6.89 1.17
N HIS A 221 -9.14 -7.21 1.29
CA HIS A 221 -10.15 -6.69 0.37
C HIS A 221 -10.47 -5.20 0.63
N ALA A 222 -10.32 -4.39 -0.41
CA ALA A 222 -10.84 -3.04 -0.51
C ALA A 222 -12.22 -3.08 -1.16
N CYS A 223 -13.29 -2.97 -0.37
CA CYS A 223 -14.66 -3.16 -0.87
C CYS A 223 -15.71 -2.24 -0.24
N VAL A 224 -15.38 -1.53 0.84
CA VAL A 224 -16.32 -0.64 1.54
C VAL A 224 -15.66 0.66 1.95
N CYS A 225 -16.46 1.69 2.21
CA CYS A 225 -16.00 2.90 2.87
C CYS A 225 -15.86 2.66 4.38
N THR A 226 -15.03 3.48 5.04
CA THR A 226 -14.75 3.40 6.48
C THR A 226 -16.02 3.47 7.33
N THR A 227 -16.97 4.33 6.96
CA THR A 227 -18.27 4.42 7.64
C THR A 227 -19.11 3.14 7.53
N CYS A 228 -19.15 2.50 6.35
CA CYS A 228 -19.90 1.24 6.20
C CYS A 228 -19.19 0.06 6.89
N LEU A 229 -17.86 0.12 6.99
CA LEU A 229 -17.08 -0.92 7.65
C LEU A 229 -17.41 -1.04 9.15
N GLU A 230 -17.80 0.05 9.82
CA GLU A 230 -18.22 0.02 11.24
C GLU A 230 -19.38 -0.95 11.50
N PHE A 231 -20.19 -1.24 10.48
CA PHE A 231 -21.33 -2.16 10.54
C PHE A 231 -20.99 -3.58 10.06
N CYS A 232 -19.79 -3.81 9.53
CA CYS A 232 -19.36 -5.09 8.98
C CYS A 232 -18.55 -5.88 10.02
N LYS A 233 -19.04 -7.06 10.43
CA LYS A 233 -18.27 -8.03 11.25
C LYS A 233 -17.33 -8.92 10.43
N ASN A 234 -17.68 -9.08 9.15
CA ASN A 234 -17.00 -9.96 8.20
C ASN A 234 -16.81 -9.20 6.89
N CYS A 235 -15.78 -9.56 6.14
CA CYS A 235 -15.55 -9.03 4.80
C CYS A 235 -16.72 -9.37 3.87
N PRO A 236 -17.38 -8.40 3.21
CA PRO A 236 -18.49 -8.66 2.29
C PRO A 236 -18.13 -9.58 1.10
N VAL A 237 -16.84 -9.63 0.73
CA VAL A 237 -16.34 -10.40 -0.41
C VAL A 237 -16.05 -11.84 -0.01
N CYS A 238 -15.17 -12.05 0.97
CA CYS A 238 -14.69 -13.40 1.32
C CYS A 238 -15.32 -13.97 2.59
N ARG A 239 -16.19 -13.22 3.27
CA ARG A 239 -16.86 -13.60 4.54
C ARG A 239 -15.92 -13.88 5.72
N GLY A 240 -14.62 -13.72 5.55
CA GLY A 240 -13.63 -13.83 6.63
C GLY A 240 -13.79 -12.73 7.68
N PRO A 241 -13.30 -12.94 8.92
CA PRO A 241 -13.45 -11.98 10.01
C PRO A 241 -12.65 -10.69 9.73
N SER A 242 -13.24 -9.53 10.08
CA SER A 242 -12.56 -8.23 10.00
C SER A 242 -11.90 -7.91 11.34
N HIS A 243 -10.60 -8.16 11.48
CA HIS A 243 -9.88 -7.93 12.73
C HIS A 243 -9.46 -6.47 12.89
N SER A 244 -9.03 -5.86 11.79
CA SER A 244 -8.64 -4.46 11.66
C SER A 244 -8.82 -4.02 10.20
N TYR A 245 -8.56 -2.75 9.92
CA TYR A 245 -8.56 -2.22 8.56
C TYR A 245 -7.52 -1.11 8.45
N PHE A 246 -7.20 -0.70 7.23
CA PHE A 246 -6.54 0.57 7.00
C PHE A 246 -7.26 1.39 5.92
N GLU A 247 -7.08 2.71 5.99
CA GLU A 247 -7.75 3.61 5.06
C GLU A 247 -6.97 3.75 3.75
N LEU A 248 -7.69 3.61 2.64
CA LEU A 248 -7.21 4.05 1.33
C LEU A 248 -7.54 5.52 1.21
N GLN A 249 -6.52 6.36 1.07
CA GLN A 249 -6.78 7.72 0.60
C GLN A 249 -7.10 7.67 -0.88
N THR A 250 -8.38 7.87 -1.20
CA THR A 250 -8.81 8.39 -2.48
C THR A 250 -8.55 9.90 -2.44
N ILE A 251 -7.60 10.37 -3.25
CA ILE A 251 -7.45 11.82 -3.46
C ILE A 251 -8.75 12.28 -4.15
N PRO A 252 -9.40 13.37 -3.70
CA PRO A 252 -10.57 13.94 -4.38
C PRO A 252 -10.28 14.36 -5.83
#